data_AF-A0AAV0Y518-F1
#
_entry.id   AF-A0AAV0Y518-F1
#
_cell.length_a   1.000
_cell.length_b   1.000
_cell.length_c   1.000
_cell.angle_alpha   90.00
_cell.angle_beta   90.00
_cell.angle_gamma   90.00
#
_symmetry.space_group_name_H-M   'P 1'
#
loop_
_entity.id
_entity.type
_entity.pdbx_description
1 polymer ?
#
loop_
_entity_poly.entity_id
_entity_poly.type
_entity_poly.pdbx_seq_one_letter_code
_entity_poly.pdbx_strand_id
1 'polypeptide(L)'
;MIQTNSRGHDQCIRSGVAKTLQHSEETALKFYQVPGTDEALRIDTADQTARFEEEVMKEFDDIFAPEPYINLNNGAQVREKLIESTAYTMHPTAVISDGFIKKIQRQFNRSVLDSRVDIIYEYAVQYHTADNIDKRTLTDLTREKKIHFVTQDIDVVGTIEIKTETPRTS
;
A
#
# COMPACT_ATOMS: atom_id res chain seq x y z
N MET A 1 16.25 4.51 24.46
CA MET A 1 17.22 3.46 24.81
C MET A 1 16.50 2.12 24.72
N ILE A 2 16.60 1.43 23.58
CA ILE A 2 16.00 0.11 23.40
C ILE A 2 16.95 -0.88 24.09
N GLN A 3 16.51 -1.50 25.18
CA GLN A 3 17.25 -2.59 25.81
C GLN A 3 17.08 -3.83 24.92
N THR A 4 18.06 -4.12 24.09
CA THR A 4 18.11 -5.36 23.31
C THR A 4 18.72 -6.44 24.19
N ASN A 5 17.94 -7.46 24.53
CA ASN A 5 18.39 -8.57 25.35
C ASN A 5 19.29 -9.47 24.50
N SER A 6 20.61 -9.25 24.48
CA SER A 6 21.59 -10.07 23.75
C SER A 6 21.83 -11.47 24.38
N ARG A 7 20.79 -12.11 24.89
CA ARG A 7 20.85 -13.45 25.53
C ARG A 7 20.47 -14.52 24.50
N GLY A 8 21.39 -14.86 23.60
CA GLY A 8 21.14 -15.96 22.65
C GLY A 8 22.36 -16.56 21.96
N HIS A 9 23.48 -15.85 21.83
CA HIS A 9 24.64 -16.38 21.10
C HIS A 9 25.46 -17.35 21.93
N ASP A 10 25.84 -18.48 21.34
CA ASP A 10 26.70 -19.49 21.94
C ASP A 10 28.12 -18.93 22.22
N GLN A 11 28.84 -19.47 23.20
CA GLN A 11 30.13 -18.95 23.67
C GLN A 11 31.18 -18.90 22.54
N CYS A 12 31.08 -19.81 21.58
CA CYS A 12 31.95 -19.87 20.39
C CYS A 12 31.87 -18.60 19.53
N ILE A 13 30.65 -18.11 19.24
CA ILE A 13 30.42 -16.93 18.40
C ILE A 13 30.97 -15.67 19.10
N ARG A 14 30.79 -15.58 20.43
CA ARG A 14 31.28 -14.47 21.24
C ARG A 14 32.81 -14.38 21.25
N SER A 15 33.48 -15.52 21.41
CA SER A 15 34.95 -15.60 21.36
C SER A 15 35.50 -15.23 19.97
N GLY A 16 34.77 -15.56 18.89
CA GLY A 16 35.12 -15.21 17.52
C GLY A 16 35.03 -13.70 17.25
N VAL A 17 33.95 -13.06 17.71
CA VAL A 17 33.77 -11.59 17.58
C VAL A 17 34.82 -10.85 18.41
N ALA A 18 35.09 -11.29 19.64
CA ALA A 18 36.12 -10.71 20.50
C ALA A 18 37.52 -10.78 19.87
N LYS A 19 37.89 -11.94 19.32
CA LYS A 19 39.17 -12.12 18.61
C LYS A 19 39.27 -11.27 17.35
N THR A 20 38.21 -11.21 16.54
CA THR A 20 38.20 -10.43 15.30
C THR A 20 38.31 -8.93 15.55
N LEU A 21 37.67 -8.44 16.62
CA LEU A 21 37.71 -7.03 17.01
C LEU A 21 38.92 -6.68 17.92
N GLN A 22 39.81 -7.65 18.20
CA GLN A 22 40.96 -7.50 19.10
C GLN A 22 40.60 -6.96 20.50
N HIS A 23 39.38 -7.26 20.96
CA HIS A 23 38.89 -6.84 22.26
C HIS A 23 38.74 -8.04 23.19
N SER A 24 38.74 -7.79 24.50
CA SER A 24 38.39 -8.82 25.48
C SER A 24 36.91 -9.21 25.32
N GLU A 25 36.56 -10.46 25.63
CA GLU A 25 35.18 -10.94 25.56
C GLU A 25 34.23 -10.09 26.41
N GLU A 26 34.70 -9.57 27.54
CA GLU A 26 33.95 -8.68 28.44
C GLU A 26 33.71 -7.30 27.83
N THR A 27 34.71 -6.72 27.16
CA THR A 27 34.55 -5.48 26.38
C THR A 27 33.57 -5.68 25.24
N ALA A 28 33.62 -6.85 24.57
CA ALA A 28 32.71 -7.15 23.49
C ALA A 28 31.25 -7.27 23.95
N LEU A 29 31.00 -7.95 25.07
CA LEU A 29 29.67 -8.05 25.70
C LEU A 29 29.09 -6.69 26.11
N LYS A 30 29.94 -5.75 26.54
CA LYS A 30 29.50 -4.46 27.06
C LYS A 30 29.21 -3.43 25.96
N PHE A 31 29.98 -3.46 24.88
CA PHE A 31 29.96 -2.42 23.85
C PHE A 31 29.48 -2.88 22.47
N TYR A 32 29.55 -4.19 22.16
CA TYR A 32 29.13 -4.75 20.87
C TYR A 32 27.98 -5.74 21.10
N GLN A 33 26.76 -5.20 21.15
CA GLN A 33 25.55 -6.02 21.21
C GLN A 33 25.25 -6.55 19.81
N VAL A 34 25.57 -7.83 19.58
CA VAL A 34 25.11 -8.54 18.39
C VAL A 34 23.65 -8.94 18.63
N PRO A 35 22.71 -8.61 17.72
CA PRO A 35 21.32 -9.00 17.84
C PRO A 35 21.23 -10.51 18.04
N GLY A 36 20.44 -10.98 19.01
CA GLY A 36 20.20 -12.42 19.17
C GLY A 36 19.61 -13.04 17.90
N THR A 37 19.64 -14.36 17.75
CA THR A 37 19.11 -15.03 16.53
C THR A 37 17.69 -14.58 16.18
N ASP A 38 16.79 -14.51 17.16
CA ASP A 38 15.40 -14.06 16.95
C ASP A 38 15.33 -12.58 16.57
N GLU A 39 16.21 -11.75 17.11
CA GLU A 39 16.28 -10.33 16.81
C GLU A 39 16.85 -10.08 15.40
N ALA A 40 17.86 -10.84 15.00
CA ALA A 40 18.42 -10.83 13.66
C ALA A 40 17.37 -11.24 12.61
N LEU A 41 16.59 -12.30 12.89
CA LEU A 41 15.47 -12.71 12.01
C LEU A 41 14.40 -11.63 11.89
N ARG A 42 14.08 -10.92 12.99
CA ARG A 42 13.14 -9.80 12.96
C ARG A 42 13.65 -8.61 12.14
N ILE A 43 14.95 -8.32 12.23
CA ILE A 43 15.59 -7.26 11.43
C ILE A 43 15.56 -7.64 9.95
N ASP A 44 15.96 -8.86 9.61
CA ASP A 44 15.93 -9.34 8.22
C ASP A 44 14.51 -9.31 7.64
N THR A 45 13.51 -9.77 8.40
CA THR A 45 12.10 -9.69 7.98
C THR A 45 11.66 -8.25 7.73
N ALA A 46 12.09 -7.30 8.56
CA ALA A 46 11.76 -5.89 8.38
C ALA A 46 12.43 -5.30 7.13
N ASP A 47 13.70 -5.64 6.88
CA ASP A 47 14.44 -5.19 5.70
C ASP A 47 13.85 -5.77 4.41
N GLN A 48 13.49 -7.06 4.41
CA GLN A 48 12.81 -7.72 3.30
C GLN A 48 11.43 -7.09 3.04
N THR A 49 10.69 -6.76 4.09
CA THR A 49 9.40 -6.08 3.96
C THR A 49 9.55 -4.70 3.35
N ALA A 50 10.56 -3.92 3.76
CA ALA A 50 10.81 -2.59 3.20
C ALA A 50 11.16 -2.64 1.71
N ARG A 51 12.02 -3.58 1.30
CA ARG A 51 12.38 -3.77 -0.12
C ARG A 51 11.19 -4.23 -0.95
N PHE A 52 10.43 -5.19 -0.43
CA PHE A 52 9.17 -5.63 -1.05
C PHE A 52 8.22 -4.46 -1.30
N GLU A 53 7.97 -3.62 -0.29
CA GLU A 53 7.08 -2.46 -0.45
C GLU A 53 7.62 -1.46 -1.49
N GLU A 54 8.94 -1.26 -1.56
CA GLU A 54 9.57 -0.38 -2.53
C GLU A 54 9.42 -0.90 -3.97
N GLU A 55 9.67 -2.19 -4.19
CA GLU A 55 9.54 -2.84 -5.49
C GLU A 55 8.09 -2.85 -5.99
N VAL A 56 7.14 -3.22 -5.13
CA VAL A 56 5.71 -3.15 -5.46
C VAL A 56 5.30 -1.75 -5.89
N MET A 57 5.82 -0.71 -5.25
CA MET A 57 5.48 0.67 -5.61
C MET A 57 6.16 1.12 -6.92
N LYS A 58 7.29 0.54 -7.31
CA LYS A 58 7.93 0.78 -8.62
C LYS A 58 7.16 0.11 -9.75
N GLU A 59 6.69 -1.11 -9.52
CA GLU A 59 5.92 -1.93 -10.46
C GLU A 59 4.40 -1.75 -10.27
N PHE A 60 3.98 -0.63 -9.66
CA PHE A 60 2.61 -0.45 -9.21
C PHE A 60 1.60 -0.58 -10.35
N ASP A 61 1.85 0.09 -11.48
CA ASP A 61 0.94 0.09 -12.62
C ASP A 61 0.93 -1.26 -13.37
N ASP A 62 1.98 -2.07 -13.22
CA ASP A 62 2.03 -3.41 -13.80
C ASP A 62 1.21 -4.41 -12.96
N ILE A 63 1.29 -4.31 -11.63
CA ILE A 63 0.53 -5.17 -10.69
C ILE A 63 -0.94 -4.73 -10.61
N PHE A 64 -1.15 -3.41 -10.60
CA PHE A 64 -2.44 -2.74 -10.41
C PHE A 64 -2.73 -1.80 -11.57
N ALA A 65 -2.85 -2.36 -12.78
CA ALA A 65 -3.24 -1.62 -13.98
C ALA A 65 -4.44 -0.69 -13.70
N PRO A 66 -4.37 0.60 -14.11
CA PRO A 66 -5.35 1.63 -13.74
C PRO A 66 -6.67 1.45 -14.50
N GLU A 67 -7.42 0.43 -14.12
CA GLU A 67 -8.72 0.10 -14.70
C GLU A 67 -9.85 0.72 -13.87
N PRO A 68 -10.60 1.70 -14.39
CA PRO A 68 -11.57 2.47 -13.59
C PRO A 68 -12.70 1.63 -12.99
N TYR A 69 -13.07 0.53 -13.66
CA TYR A 69 -14.14 -0.37 -13.23
C TYR A 69 -13.72 -1.40 -12.18
N ILE A 70 -12.42 -1.61 -11.97
CA ILE A 70 -11.94 -2.49 -10.91
C ILE A 70 -12.15 -1.81 -9.56
N ASN A 71 -12.64 -2.57 -8.58
CA ASN A 71 -12.77 -2.13 -7.20
C ASN A 71 -11.82 -2.94 -6.31
N LEU A 72 -10.77 -2.28 -5.80
CA LEU A 72 -9.78 -2.88 -4.91
C LEU A 72 -10.07 -2.65 -3.42
N ASN A 73 -11.27 -2.18 -3.04
CA ASN A 73 -11.61 -1.96 -1.62
C ASN A 73 -11.61 -3.26 -0.80
N ASN A 74 -11.71 -4.42 -1.47
CA ASN A 74 -11.48 -5.71 -0.83
C ASN A 74 -9.97 -5.98 -0.68
N GLY A 75 -9.46 -5.87 0.55
CA GLY A 75 -8.06 -6.12 0.87
C GLY A 75 -7.58 -7.54 0.54
N ALA A 76 -8.48 -8.53 0.44
CA ALA A 76 -8.11 -9.90 0.05
C ALA A 76 -7.59 -9.98 -1.39
N GLN A 77 -8.23 -9.28 -2.33
CA GLN A 77 -7.80 -9.25 -3.74
C GLN A 77 -6.46 -8.54 -3.90
N VAL A 78 -6.26 -7.46 -3.14
CA VAL A 78 -4.96 -6.76 -3.09
C VAL A 78 -3.88 -7.71 -2.59
N ARG A 79 -4.15 -8.44 -1.50
CA ARG A 79 -3.20 -9.39 -0.93
C ARG A 79 -2.85 -10.53 -1.90
N GLU A 80 -3.84 -11.08 -2.61
CA GLU A 80 -3.64 -12.13 -3.61
C GLU A 80 -2.69 -11.65 -4.73
N LYS A 81 -2.99 -10.49 -5.33
CA LYS A 81 -2.11 -9.88 -6.35
C LYS A 81 -0.69 -9.62 -5.85
N LEU A 82 -0.55 -9.20 -4.59
CA LEU A 82 0.77 -8.99 -3.99
C LEU A 82 1.54 -10.30 -3.83
N ILE A 83 0.89 -11.39 -3.41
CA ILE A 83 1.54 -12.70 -3.26
C ILE A 83 1.97 -13.26 -4.62
N GLU A 84 1.20 -13.02 -5.68
CA GLU A 84 1.51 -13.45 -7.05
C GLU A 84 2.56 -12.57 -7.73
N SER A 85 2.96 -11.44 -7.13
CA SER A 85 3.90 -10.51 -7.71
C SER A 85 5.34 -11.05 -7.76
N THR A 86 6.08 -10.56 -8.74
CA THR A 86 7.55 -10.69 -8.86
C THR A 86 8.25 -10.24 -7.59
N ALA A 87 7.84 -9.11 -7.01
CA ALA A 87 8.39 -8.57 -5.76
C ALA A 87 8.28 -9.57 -4.59
N TYR A 88 7.15 -10.26 -4.44
CA TYR A 88 6.98 -11.27 -3.37
C TYR A 88 7.84 -12.51 -3.63
N THR A 89 8.07 -12.86 -4.90
CA THR A 89 8.99 -13.94 -5.26
C THR A 89 10.44 -13.61 -4.88
N MET A 90 10.84 -12.34 -4.98
CA MET A 90 12.17 -11.88 -4.57
C MET A 90 12.32 -11.74 -3.04
N HIS A 91 11.21 -11.46 -2.36
CA HIS A 91 11.16 -11.21 -0.91
C HIS A 91 10.11 -12.09 -0.20
N PRO A 92 10.26 -13.43 -0.19
CA PRO A 92 9.23 -14.36 0.27
C PRO A 92 8.96 -14.32 1.79
N THR A 93 9.86 -13.73 2.57
CA THR A 93 9.69 -13.52 4.02
C THR A 93 9.06 -12.17 4.36
N ALA A 94 8.76 -11.33 3.37
CA ALA A 94 8.15 -10.03 3.58
C ALA A 94 6.74 -10.16 4.20
N VAL A 95 6.42 -9.23 5.10
CA VAL A 95 5.10 -9.19 5.76
C VAL A 95 4.20 -8.21 5.03
N ILE A 96 3.15 -8.71 4.39
CA ILE A 96 2.10 -7.86 3.79
C ILE A 96 1.18 -7.34 4.90
N SER A 97 1.44 -6.12 5.36
CA SER A 97 0.67 -5.46 6.40
C SER A 97 -0.65 -4.88 5.88
N ASP A 98 -1.68 -4.79 6.74
CA ASP A 98 -2.94 -4.14 6.39
C ASP A 98 -2.77 -2.64 6.13
N GLY A 99 -1.75 -2.02 6.73
CA GLY A 99 -1.37 -0.63 6.46
C GLY A 99 -0.90 -0.45 5.02
N PHE A 100 -0.08 -1.37 4.52
CA PHE A 100 0.38 -1.36 3.13
C PHE A 100 -0.74 -1.62 2.14
N ILE A 101 -1.65 -2.56 2.45
CA ILE A 101 -2.85 -2.79 1.63
C ILE A 101 -3.68 -1.49 1.51
N LYS A 102 -3.92 -0.79 2.61
CA LYS A 102 -4.64 0.50 2.59
C LYS A 102 -3.91 1.57 1.77
N LYS A 103 -2.57 1.57 1.79
CA LYS A 103 -1.74 2.48 0.98
C LYS A 103 -1.94 2.21 -0.51
N ILE A 104 -1.91 0.93 -0.93
CA ILE A 104 -2.18 0.51 -2.30
C ILE A 104 -3.59 0.91 -2.74
N GLN A 105 -4.60 0.62 -1.92
CA GLN A 105 -5.99 0.98 -2.21
C GLN A 105 -6.14 2.49 -2.46
N ARG A 106 -5.53 3.31 -1.61
CA ARG A 106 -5.53 4.77 -1.77
C ARG A 106 -4.83 5.20 -3.06
N GLN A 107 -3.66 4.63 -3.36
CA GLN A 107 -2.90 4.96 -4.56
C GLN A 107 -3.69 4.59 -5.82
N PHE A 108 -4.31 3.41 -5.84
CA PHE A 108 -5.14 2.94 -6.94
C PHE A 108 -6.36 3.84 -7.14
N ASN A 109 -7.14 4.10 -6.08
CA ASN A 109 -8.31 4.97 -6.19
C ASN A 109 -7.94 6.37 -6.68
N ARG A 110 -6.75 6.87 -6.33
CA ARG A 110 -6.23 8.13 -6.87
C ARG A 110 -5.88 8.03 -8.36
N SER A 111 -5.25 6.95 -8.82
CA SER A 111 -4.84 6.81 -10.22
C SER A 111 -6.02 6.68 -11.18
N VAL A 112 -7.13 6.09 -10.73
CA VAL A 112 -8.34 5.94 -11.56
C VAL A 112 -9.40 7.03 -11.33
N LEU A 113 -9.17 7.97 -10.41
CA LEU A 113 -10.17 8.95 -9.99
C LEU A 113 -10.71 9.78 -11.17
N ASP A 114 -9.82 10.38 -11.96
CA ASP A 114 -10.23 11.25 -13.07
C ASP A 114 -11.04 10.48 -14.11
N SER A 115 -10.57 9.29 -14.49
CA SER A 115 -11.27 8.39 -15.42
C SER A 115 -12.64 7.98 -14.88
N ARG A 116 -12.76 7.69 -13.58
CA ARG A 116 -14.04 7.37 -12.93
C ARG A 116 -15.00 8.55 -12.97
N VAL A 117 -14.51 9.75 -12.71
CA VAL A 117 -15.29 11.00 -12.79
C VAL A 117 -15.80 11.21 -14.22
N ASP A 118 -14.95 11.02 -15.22
CA ASP A 118 -15.32 11.22 -16.62
C ASP A 118 -16.38 10.21 -17.09
N ILE A 119 -16.26 8.94 -16.68
CA ILE A 119 -17.29 7.91 -16.93
C ILE A 119 -18.64 8.33 -16.35
N ILE A 120 -18.66 8.77 -15.09
CA ILE A 120 -19.92 9.17 -14.43
C ILE A 120 -20.51 10.40 -15.10
N TYR A 121 -19.67 11.38 -15.43
CA TYR A 121 -20.09 12.60 -16.10
C TYR A 121 -20.70 12.29 -17.48
N GLU A 122 -20.07 11.41 -18.26
CA GLU A 122 -20.60 10.96 -19.56
C GLU A 122 -21.98 10.33 -19.42
N TYR A 123 -22.19 9.46 -18.43
CA TYR A 123 -23.54 8.95 -18.14
C TYR A 123 -24.49 10.05 -17.69
N ALA A 124 -24.05 10.98 -16.84
CA ALA A 124 -24.92 12.02 -16.30
C ALA A 124 -25.47 12.93 -17.40
N VAL A 125 -24.63 13.37 -18.34
CA VAL A 125 -25.07 14.26 -19.44
C VAL A 125 -25.95 13.57 -20.48
N GLN A 126 -25.98 12.23 -20.52
CA GLN A 126 -26.90 11.48 -21.38
C GLN A 126 -28.34 11.52 -20.86
N TYR A 127 -28.53 11.57 -19.54
CA TYR A 127 -29.85 11.45 -18.90
C TYR A 127 -30.30 12.74 -18.20
N HIS A 128 -29.38 13.67 -17.95
CA HIS A 128 -29.63 14.91 -17.20
C HIS A 128 -28.96 16.11 -17.87
N THR A 129 -29.54 17.29 -17.68
CA THR A 129 -28.91 18.57 -18.01
C THR A 129 -27.94 18.97 -16.90
N ALA A 130 -26.87 19.71 -17.23
CA ALA A 130 -25.83 20.11 -16.28
C ALA A 130 -26.40 20.78 -15.01
N ASP A 131 -27.47 21.56 -15.16
CA ASP A 131 -28.14 22.27 -14.06
C ASP A 131 -28.89 21.35 -13.07
N ASN A 132 -29.09 20.08 -13.43
CA ASN A 132 -29.84 19.09 -12.65
C ASN A 132 -28.96 17.94 -12.13
N ILE A 133 -27.63 18.03 -12.28
CA ILE A 133 -26.71 17.01 -11.76
C ILE A 133 -26.45 17.34 -10.28
N ASP A 134 -27.16 16.65 -9.40
CA ASP A 134 -26.89 16.68 -7.95
C ASP A 134 -26.38 15.33 -7.44
N LYS A 135 -25.89 15.33 -6.20
CA LYS A 135 -25.36 14.12 -5.52
C LYS A 135 -26.33 12.94 -5.53
N ARG A 136 -27.63 13.22 -5.37
CA ARG A 136 -28.65 12.17 -5.32
C ARG A 136 -28.82 11.53 -6.70
N THR A 137 -28.88 12.35 -7.73
CA THR A 137 -28.97 11.94 -9.14
C THR A 137 -27.77 11.08 -9.53
N LEU A 138 -26.56 11.47 -9.14
CA LEU A 138 -25.34 10.68 -9.37
C LEU A 138 -25.36 9.34 -8.62
N THR A 139 -25.87 9.32 -7.39
CA THR A 139 -26.01 8.09 -6.59
C THR A 139 -27.02 7.13 -7.23
N ASP A 140 -28.15 7.64 -7.69
CA ASP A 140 -29.20 6.84 -8.33
C ASP A 140 -28.72 6.33 -9.70
N LEU A 141 -28.04 7.17 -10.49
CA LEU A 141 -27.45 6.81 -11.79
C LEU A 141 -26.40 5.70 -11.65
N THR A 142 -25.50 5.82 -10.67
CA THR A 142 -24.46 4.81 -10.44
C THR A 142 -25.04 3.49 -9.95
N ARG A 143 -26.13 3.52 -9.17
CA ARG A 143 -26.89 2.32 -8.81
C ARG A 143 -27.56 1.69 -10.03
N GLU A 144 -28.25 2.48 -10.86
CA GLU A 144 -28.96 2.00 -12.06
C GLU A 144 -28.00 1.37 -13.08
N LYS A 145 -26.88 2.05 -13.35
CA LYS A 145 -25.84 1.59 -14.28
C LYS A 145 -24.87 0.58 -13.67
N LYS A 146 -25.10 0.16 -12.41
CA LYS A 146 -24.28 -0.81 -11.67
C LYS A 146 -22.79 -0.42 -11.63
N ILE A 147 -22.51 0.86 -11.42
CA ILE A 147 -21.16 1.41 -11.29
C ILE A 147 -20.70 1.21 -9.84
N HIS A 148 -20.10 0.05 -9.58
CA HIS A 148 -19.81 -0.44 -8.23
C HIS A 148 -18.67 0.29 -7.48
N PHE A 149 -17.92 1.16 -8.15
CA PHE A 149 -16.83 1.92 -7.51
C PHE A 149 -17.31 3.21 -6.81
N VAL A 150 -18.51 3.73 -7.13
CA VAL A 150 -18.97 5.03 -6.60
C VAL A 150 -19.66 4.92 -5.24
N THR A 151 -20.25 3.77 -4.93
CA THR A 151 -21.03 3.58 -3.70
C THR A 151 -20.18 3.61 -2.42
N GLN A 152 -18.85 3.68 -2.53
CA GLN A 152 -17.91 3.65 -1.40
C GLN A 152 -16.87 4.78 -1.40
N ASP A 153 -16.67 5.50 -2.51
CA ASP A 153 -15.70 6.60 -2.60
C ASP A 153 -16.42 7.96 -2.54
N ILE A 154 -16.54 8.52 -1.31
CA ILE A 154 -17.12 9.84 -1.03
C ILE A 154 -16.40 10.96 -1.81
N ASP A 155 -15.12 10.76 -2.13
CA ASP A 155 -14.27 11.71 -2.85
C ASP A 155 -14.66 11.89 -4.33
N VAL A 156 -15.22 10.86 -4.98
CA VAL A 156 -15.69 10.95 -6.38
C VAL A 156 -16.88 11.90 -6.48
N VAL A 157 -17.80 11.81 -5.52
CA VAL A 157 -19.00 12.67 -5.47
C VAL A 157 -18.62 14.13 -5.21
N GLY A 158 -17.72 14.39 -4.26
CA GLY A 158 -17.24 15.75 -3.99
C GLY A 158 -16.45 16.37 -5.14
N THR A 159 -15.71 15.56 -5.91
CA THR A 159 -14.96 16.05 -7.08
C THR A 159 -15.87 16.37 -8.26
N ILE A 160 -16.98 15.64 -8.44
CA ILE A 160 -17.98 15.95 -9.46
C ILE A 160 -18.72 17.25 -9.14
N GLU A 161 -19.07 17.48 -7.86
CA GLU A 161 -19.67 18.74 -7.41
C GLU A 161 -18.78 19.95 -7.77
N ILE A 162 -17.46 19.85 -7.56
CA ILE A 162 -16.50 20.90 -7.94
C ILE A 162 -16.45 21.10 -9.47
N LYS A 163 -16.41 20.01 -10.27
CA LYS A 163 -16.41 20.10 -11.75
C LYS A 163 -17.69 20.77 -12.28
N THR A 164 -18.85 20.57 -11.63
CA THR A 164 -20.12 21.21 -12.03
C THR A 164 -20.22 22.68 -11.62
N GLU A 165 -19.51 23.11 -10.58
CA GLU A 165 -19.50 24.51 -10.12
C GLU A 165 -18.48 25.40 -10.86
N THR A 166 -17.43 24.84 -11.45
CA THR A 166 -16.49 25.61 -12.29
C THR A 166 -17.06 25.88 -13.68
N PRO A 167 -17.37 27.14 -14.05
CA PRO A 167 -17.76 27.47 -15.41
C PRO A 167 -16.57 27.21 -16.33
N ARG A 168 -16.79 26.50 -17.44
CA ARG A 168 -15.81 26.39 -18.53
C ARG A 168 -15.57 27.80 -19.09
N THR A 169 -14.54 28.48 -18.60
CA THR A 169 -14.02 29.67 -19.28
C THR A 169 -13.48 29.23 -20.63
N SER A 170 -14.04 29.88 -21.64
CA SER A 170 -13.87 29.66 -23.08
C SER A 170 -12.44 29.82 -23.55
#